data_AF-A0A1F2UM01-F1
#
_entry.id   AF-A0A1F2UM01-F1
#
_cell.length_a   1.000
_cell.length_b   1.000
_cell.length_c   1.000
_cell.angle_alpha   90.00
_cell.angle_beta   90.00
_cell.angle_gamma   90.00
#
_symmetry.space_group_name_H-M   'P 1'
#
loop_
_entity.id
_entity.type
_entity.pdbx_description
1 polymer ?
#
loop_
_entity_poly.entity_id
_entity_poly.type
_entity_poly.pdbx_seq_one_letter_code
_entity_poly.pdbx_strand_id
1 'polypeptide(L)'
;MPRAEKCGECGGTLERKAITHIQPWGAELFRFEEVPASVCIQCGHVWLSAEISQLMDKIIQKHIKPKKYQKVPVFSLAELIGA
;
A
#
# COMPACT_ATOMS: atom_id res chain seq x y z
N MET A 1 19.53 4.35 22.45
CA MET A 1 19.56 5.55 21.58
C MET A 1 18.23 5.60 20.83
N PRO A 2 17.38 6.62 21.02
CA PRO A 2 16.05 6.65 20.41
C PRO A 2 16.21 6.92 18.91
N ARG A 3 15.97 5.89 18.11
CA ARG A 3 16.05 5.93 16.64
C ARG A 3 14.87 6.76 16.15
N ALA A 4 15.04 8.08 16.11
CA ALA A 4 14.05 8.98 15.53
C ALA A 4 13.72 8.46 14.13
N GLU A 5 12.43 8.29 13.87
CA GLU A 5 11.84 7.79 12.63
C GLU A 5 12.15 8.80 11.52
N LYS A 6 13.40 8.83 11.06
CA LYS A 6 13.89 9.67 9.98
C LYS A 6 13.91 8.86 8.70
N CYS A 7 13.44 9.47 7.61
CA CYS A 7 13.46 8.87 6.29
C CYS A 7 14.92 8.63 5.87
N GLY A 8 15.26 7.40 5.49
CA GLY A 8 16.61 7.06 4.99
C GLY A 8 16.95 7.73 3.64
N GLU A 9 15.94 8.23 2.92
CA GLU A 9 16.07 8.80 1.59
C GLU A 9 16.23 10.33 1.61
N CYS A 10 15.44 11.02 2.45
CA CYS A 10 15.44 12.49 2.52
C CYS A 10 15.83 13.06 3.89
N GLY A 11 16.03 12.22 4.92
CA GLY A 11 16.30 12.65 6.30
C GLY A 11 15.11 13.26 7.03
N GLY A 12 13.95 13.34 6.37
CA GLY A 12 12.73 13.96 6.89
C GLY A 12 11.99 13.14 7.95
N THR A 13 10.93 13.70 8.51
CA THR A 13 10.13 13.03 9.55
C THR A 13 9.21 11.97 8.95
N LEU A 14 9.27 10.76 9.49
CA LEU A 14 8.29 9.71 9.24
C LEU A 14 7.16 9.84 10.26
N GLU A 15 5.93 9.76 9.77
CA GLU A 15 4.73 9.75 10.60
C GLU A 15 4.03 8.41 10.45
N ARG A 16 3.79 7.74 11.57
CA ARG A 16 2.97 6.52 11.59
C ARG A 16 1.51 6.90 11.38
N LYS A 17 0.95 6.45 10.27
CA LYS A 17 -0.46 6.61 9.98
C LYS A 17 -1.01 5.37 9.30
N ALA A 18 -2.30 5.13 9.51
CA ALA A 18 -3.03 4.10 8.81
C ALA A 18 -3.33 4.60 7.39
N ILE A 19 -2.76 3.94 6.38
CA ILE A 19 -2.98 4.28 4.97
C ILE A 19 -3.80 3.20 4.27
N THR A 20 -4.40 3.58 3.16
CA THR A 20 -4.94 2.61 2.20
C THR A 20 -3.83 2.20 1.25
N HIS A 21 -3.46 0.92 1.26
CA HIS A 21 -2.48 0.35 0.34
C HIS A 21 -3.20 -0.50 -0.71
N ILE A 22 -2.98 -0.20 -1.99
CA ILE A 22 -3.53 -0.98 -3.10
C ILE A 22 -2.35 -1.72 -3.73
N GLN A 23 -2.36 -3.04 -3.66
CA GLN A 23 -1.34 -3.87 -4.27
C GLN A 23 -1.94 -4.68 -5.43
N PRO A 24 -1.43 -4.53 -6.67
CA PRO A 24 -1.74 -5.46 -7.74
C PRO A 24 -1.11 -6.82 -7.45
N TRP A 25 -1.90 -7.88 -7.57
CA TRP A 25 -1.43 -9.26 -7.42
C TRP A 25 -1.96 -10.10 -8.60
N GLY A 26 -1.08 -10.37 -9.57
CA GLY A 26 -1.46 -11.02 -10.81
C GLY A 26 -2.49 -10.20 -11.59
N ALA A 27 -3.67 -10.78 -11.82
CA ALA A 27 -4.77 -10.12 -12.53
C ALA A 27 -5.75 -9.38 -11.61
N GLU A 28 -5.59 -9.48 -10.28
CA GLU A 28 -6.51 -8.93 -9.29
C GLU A 28 -5.87 -7.77 -8.52
N LEU A 29 -6.69 -6.78 -8.14
CA LEU A 29 -6.26 -5.65 -7.32
C LEU A 29 -6.70 -5.88 -5.87
N PHE A 30 -5.72 -5.97 -4.96
CA PHE A 30 -5.99 -6.11 -3.53
C PHE A 30 -5.88 -4.75 -2.86
N ARG A 31 -7.01 -4.26 -2.31
CA ARG A 31 -7.05 -3.04 -1.50
C ARG A 31 -7.04 -3.41 -0.02
N PHE A 32 -6.00 -2.99 0.67
CA PHE A 32 -5.88 -3.06 2.12
C PHE A 32 -6.16 -1.69 2.71
N GLU A 33 -7.17 -1.61 3.57
CA GLU A 33 -7.52 -0.40 4.30
C GLU A 33 -6.92 -0.48 5.72
N GLU A 34 -6.67 0.69 6.31
CA GLU A 34 -6.14 0.81 7.67
C GLU A 34 -4.77 0.14 7.87
N VAL A 35 -3.91 0.13 6.84
CA VAL A 35 -2.57 -0.47 6.93
C VAL A 35 -1.65 0.47 7.71
N PRO A 36 -1.15 0.08 8.89
CA PRO A 36 -0.25 0.93 9.65
C PRO A 36 1.10 1.01 8.92
N ALA A 37 1.41 2.18 8.40
CA ALA A 37 2.65 2.45 7.68
C ALA A 37 3.28 3.74 8.19
N SER A 38 4.61 3.82 8.09
CA SER A 38 5.34 5.05 8.40
C SER A 38 5.52 5.82 7.11
N VAL A 39 4.82 6.93 6.94
CA VAL A 39 4.89 7.72 5.71
C VAL A 39 5.71 8.96 5.97
N CYS A 40 6.69 9.22 5.12
CA CYS A 40 7.44 10.46 5.21
C CYS A 40 6.57 11.61 4.71
N ILE A 41 6.33 12.61 5.57
CA ILE A 41 5.53 13.79 5.21
C ILE A 41 6.23 14.71 4.20
N GLN A 42 7.55 14.56 4.03
CA GLN A 42 8.34 15.41 3.13
C GLN A 42 8.52 14.83 1.73
N CYS A 43 8.85 13.54 1.62
CA CYS A 43 9.03 12.89 0.31
C CYS A 43 7.86 12.00 -0.13
N GLY A 44 6.93 11.68 0.78
CA GLY A 44 5.82 10.76 0.51
C GLY A 44 6.20 9.27 0.55
N HIS A 45 7.45 8.92 0.88
CA HIS A 45 7.90 7.54 0.92
C HIS A 45 7.16 6.76 2.01
N VAL A 46 6.55 5.64 1.62
CA VAL A 46 5.79 4.76 2.51
C VAL A 46 6.69 3.62 2.98
N TRP A 47 6.95 3.58 4.29
CA TRP A 47 7.70 2.52 4.95
C TRP A 47 6.74 1.55 5.62
N LEU A 48 6.69 0.33 5.10
CA LEU A 48 5.96 -0.79 5.68
C LEU A 48 6.91 -1.62 6.54
N SER A 49 6.50 -2.00 7.73
CA SER A 49 7.30 -2.93 8.53
C SER A 49 7.27 -4.34 7.91
N ALA A 50 8.29 -5.13 8.23
CA ALA A 50 8.37 -6.53 7.77
C ALA A 50 7.13 -7.33 8.21
N GLU A 51 6.63 -7.08 9.42
CA GLU A 51 5.43 -7.72 9.97
C GLU A 51 4.18 -7.43 9.13
N ILE A 52 4.00 -6.18 8.70
CA ILE A 52 2.85 -5.78 7.87
C ILE A 52 2.94 -6.36 6.47
N SER A 53 4.13 -6.37 5.87
CA SER A 53 4.35 -7.02 4.57
C SER A 53 4.04 -8.52 4.63
N GLN A 54 4.51 -9.21 5.68
CA GLN A 54 4.19 -10.63 5.90
C GLN A 54 2.71 -10.89 6.18
N LEU A 55 2.02 -9.98 6.86
CA LEU A 55 0.58 -10.07 7.10
C LEU A 55 -0.21 -9.94 5.80
N MET A 56 0.09 -8.94 4.98
CA MET A 56 -0.56 -8.76 3.67
C MET A 56 -0.35 -9.99 2.78
N ASP A 57 0.89 -10.47 2.72
CA ASP A 57 1.23 -11.66 1.93
C ASP A 57 0.50 -12.92 2.43
N LYS A 58 0.40 -13.13 3.75
CA LYS A 58 -0.42 -14.21 4.33
C LYS A 58 -1.90 -14.06 4.02
N ILE A 59 -2.45 -12.85 4.01
CA ILE A 59 -3.87 -12.61 3.69
C ILE A 59 -4.15 -13.02 2.24
N ILE A 60 -3.27 -12.64 1.31
CA ILE A 60 -3.36 -13.00 -0.10
C ILE A 60 -3.19 -14.52 -0.27
N GLN A 61 -2.13 -15.10 0.27
CA GLN A 61 -1.86 -16.54 0.16
C GLN A 61 -2.95 -17.42 0.79
N LYS A 62 -3.49 -17.02 1.95
CA LYS A 62 -4.56 -17.77 2.62
C LYS A 62 -5.94 -17.50 2.02
N HIS A 63 -6.04 -16.66 0.98
CA HIS A 63 -7.31 -16.22 0.40
C HIS A 63 -8.33 -15.84 1.50
N ILE A 64 -7.88 -15.11 2.53
CA ILE A 64 -8.77 -14.69 3.61
C ILE A 64 -9.89 -13.87 2.97
N LYS A 65 -11.15 -14.23 3.28
CA LYS A 65 -12.32 -13.55 2.73
C LYS A 65 -12.18 -12.03 2.96
N PRO A 66 -12.07 -11.21 1.90
CA PRO A 66 -11.98 -9.78 2.06
C PRO A 66 -13.28 -9.26 2.68
N LYS A 67 -13.19 -8.24 3.53
CA LYS A 67 -14.37 -7.61 4.13
C LYS A 67 -15.37 -7.10 3.08
N LYS A 68 -14.86 -6.65 1.93
CA LYS A 68 -15.64 -6.16 0.80
C LYS A 68 -14.92 -6.48 -0.51
N TYR A 69 -15.68 -6.90 -1.51
CA TYR A 69 -15.20 -6.97 -2.89
C TYR A 69 -15.55 -5.66 -3.58
N GLN A 70 -14.56 -4.84 -3.89
CA GLN A 70 -14.76 -3.62 -4.67
C GLN A 70 -14.47 -3.95 -6.14
N LYS A 71 -15.49 -3.89 -6.99
CA LYS A 71 -15.26 -3.93 -8.45
C LYS A 71 -14.63 -2.60 -8.84
N VAL A 72 -13.38 -2.63 -9.27
CA VAL A 72 -12.67 -1.47 -9.79
C VAL A 72 -12.86 -1.46 -11.30
N PRO A 73 -13.53 -0.46 -11.88
CA PRO A 73 -13.64 -0.35 -13.33
C PRO A 73 -12.27 -0.03 -13.90
N VAL A 74 -11.80 -0.87 -14.83
CA VAL A 74 -10.53 -0.68 -15.55
C VAL A 74 -10.85 -0.06 -16.90
N PHE A 75 -10.21 1.06 -17.22
CA PHE A 75 -10.37 1.75 -18.50
C PHE A 75 -9.04 1.75 -19.26
N SER A 76 -9.07 1.32 -20.52
CA SER A 76 -7.93 1.36 -21.44
C SER A 76 -7.94 2.68 -22.22
N LEU A 77 -7.05 3.61 -21.87
CA LEU A 77 -6.94 4.89 -22.59
C LEU A 77 -6.43 4.71 -24.04
N ALA A 78 -5.66 3.65 -24.31
CA ALA A 78 -5.20 3.34 -25.66
C ALA A 78 -6.36 3.10 -26.65
N GLU A 79 -7.47 2.51 -26.18
CA GLU A 79 -8.68 2.28 -27.00
C GLU A 79 -9.50 3.57 -27.17
N LEU A 80 -9.41 4.50 -26.22
CA LEU A 80 -10.15 5.76 -26.23
C LEU A 80 -9.53 6.87 -27.09
N ILE A 81 -8.21 6.82 -27.32
CA ILE A 81 -7.47 7.83 -28.09
C ILE A 81 -7.34 7.41 -29.57
N GLY A 82 -7.65 6.15 -29.90
CA GLY A 82 -7.53 5.57 -31.25
C GLY A 82 -8.82 5.49 -32.06
N ALA A 83 -9.90 6.15 -31.63
CA ALA A 83 -11.20 6.18 -32.33
C ALA A 83 -11.42 7.52 -33.06
#